data_AF-A0A0A3I6Y8-F1
#
_entry.id   AF-A0A0A3I6Y8-F1
#
_cell.length_a   1.000
_cell.length_b   1.000
_cell.length_c   1.000
_cell.angle_alpha   90.00
_cell.angle_beta   90.00
_cell.angle_gamma   90.00
#
_symmetry.space_group_name_H-M   'P 1'
#
loop_
_entity.id
_entity.type
_entity.pdbx_description
1 polymer ?
#
loop_
_entity_poly.entity_id
_entity_poly.type
_entity_poly.pdbx_seq_one_letter_code
_entity_poly.pdbx_strand_id
1 'polypeptide(L)'
;MAFFFFVPLLLTGCSGNEKTIEVYDVLDDAQKRVEVREVLDSNEDVYSGTAIFVDQQLLVAVQAKPWLDYKKEKIEKELTKQFEERFTEFDVLVSADYKLFWEANKLMEEKDQQKVNDKVKKLKELEKEET
;
A
#
# COMPACT_ATOMS: atom_id res chain seq x y z
N MET A 1 55.67 -9.05 21.09
CA MET A 1 54.53 -9.84 21.62
C MET A 1 53.28 -9.21 21.04
N ALA A 2 52.66 -9.89 20.07
CA ALA A 2 51.49 -9.38 19.35
C ALA A 2 50.26 -9.46 20.26
N PHE A 3 49.60 -8.33 20.52
CA PHE A 3 48.26 -8.33 21.09
C PHE A 3 47.28 -8.06 19.94
N PHE A 4 46.76 -9.16 19.40
CA PHE A 4 45.63 -9.20 18.49
C PHE A 4 44.39 -8.83 19.32
N PHE A 5 44.08 -7.54 19.47
CA PHE A 5 42.85 -7.12 20.15
C PHE A 5 41.69 -7.29 19.18
N PHE A 6 40.99 -8.41 19.34
CA PHE A 6 39.78 -8.78 18.64
C PHE A 6 38.72 -7.68 18.83
N VAL A 7 38.30 -7.12 17.69
CA VAL A 7 37.20 -6.17 17.56
C VAL A 7 35.88 -6.92 17.75
N PRO A 8 34.93 -6.44 18.57
CA PRO A 8 33.54 -6.52 18.18
C PRO A 8 33.21 -5.18 17.53
N LEU A 9 33.18 -5.22 16.20
CA LEU A 9 32.62 -4.17 15.37
C LEU A 9 31.15 -4.23 15.77
N LEU A 10 30.74 -3.29 16.62
CA LEU A 10 29.33 -3.11 16.94
C LEU A 10 28.64 -2.93 15.61
N LEU A 11 27.98 -4.00 15.15
CA LEU A 11 26.95 -3.96 14.15
C LEU A 11 25.87 -3.07 14.76
N THR A 12 26.03 -1.75 14.61
CA THR A 12 24.92 -0.81 14.66
C THR A 12 24.05 -1.16 13.47
N GLY A 13 23.24 -2.20 13.64
CA GLY A 13 22.10 -2.45 12.77
C GLY A 13 21.22 -1.23 12.94
N CYS A 14 21.16 -0.39 11.91
CA CYS A 14 20.08 0.58 11.77
C CYS A 14 18.78 -0.23 11.72
N SER A 15 18.14 -0.42 12.87
CA SER A 15 16.76 -0.89 13.00
C SER A 15 15.83 0.27 12.61
N GLY A 16 15.98 0.77 11.38
CA GLY A 16 15.02 1.67 10.78
C GLY A 16 13.82 0.84 10.37
N ASN A 17 12.87 0.64 11.27
CA ASN A 17 11.52 0.23 10.89
C ASN A 17 10.84 1.45 10.27
N GLU A 18 11.40 1.97 9.17
CA GLU A 18 10.86 3.11 8.45
C GLU A 18 9.68 2.63 7.61
N LYS A 19 8.48 3.09 7.98
CA LYS A 19 7.25 2.82 7.24
C LYS A 19 7.32 3.62 5.94
N THR A 20 7.64 2.98 4.83
CA THR A 20 7.71 3.65 3.52
C THR A 20 6.32 3.68 2.90
N ILE A 21 5.44 4.57 3.39
CA ILE A 21 4.15 4.82 2.74
C ILE A 21 4.36 5.77 1.56
N GLU A 22 4.37 5.19 0.37
CA GLU A 22 4.39 5.87 -0.91
C GLU A 22 2.96 6.06 -1.44
N VAL A 23 2.26 7.08 -0.91
CA VAL A 23 0.92 7.44 -1.40
C VAL A 23 1.06 8.22 -2.70
N TYR A 24 0.76 7.57 -3.83
CA TYR A 24 0.75 8.20 -5.15
C TYR A 24 -0.66 8.37 -5.67
N ASP A 25 -1.12 9.62 -5.72
CA ASP A 25 -2.42 10.00 -6.24
C ASP A 25 -2.34 10.40 -7.72
N VAL A 26 -3.23 9.85 -8.53
CA VAL A 26 -3.37 10.15 -9.96
C VAL A 26 -4.25 11.40 -10.20
N LEU A 27 -5.00 11.87 -9.21
CA LEU A 27 -5.97 12.98 -9.34
C LEU A 27 -5.40 14.38 -9.07
N ASP A 28 -4.15 14.50 -8.64
CA ASP A 28 -3.55 15.77 -8.21
C ASP A 28 -4.38 16.50 -7.12
N ASP A 29 -5.15 15.76 -6.32
CA ASP A 29 -5.96 16.29 -5.23
C ASP A 29 -5.19 16.20 -3.90
N ALA A 30 -4.67 17.35 -3.46
CA ALA A 30 -3.88 17.43 -2.24
C ALA A 30 -4.64 16.99 -0.98
N GLN A 31 -5.97 17.17 -0.93
CA GLN A 31 -6.75 16.79 0.24
C GLN A 31 -6.92 15.27 0.31
N LYS A 32 -7.30 14.64 -0.80
CA LYS A 32 -7.46 13.18 -0.88
C LYS A 32 -6.17 12.44 -0.56
N ARG A 33 -5.02 12.98 -0.99
CA ARG A 33 -3.70 12.44 -0.60
C ARG A 33 -3.48 12.40 0.90
N VAL A 34 -3.83 13.48 1.60
CA VAL A 34 -3.69 13.57 3.05
C VAL A 34 -4.61 12.57 3.73
N GLU A 35 -5.87 12.49 3.30
CA GLU A 35 -6.86 11.56 3.87
C GLU A 35 -6.47 10.09 3.68
N VAL A 36 -6.03 9.70 2.48
CA VAL A 36 -5.51 8.35 2.22
C VAL A 36 -4.33 8.05 3.15
N ARG A 37 -3.40 9.01 3.26
CA ARG A 37 -2.23 8.84 4.11
C ARG A 37 -2.62 8.68 5.57
N GLU A 38 -3.56 9.46 6.09
CA GLU A 38 -4.07 9.34 7.45
C GLU A 38 -4.66 7.95 7.72
N VAL A 39 -5.44 7.41 6.78
CA VAL A 39 -6.03 6.06 6.90
C VAL A 39 -4.94 4.98 6.91
N LEU A 40 -3.95 5.06 6.02
CA LEU A 40 -2.85 4.10 5.98
C LEU A 40 -1.90 4.25 7.17
N ASP A 41 -1.71 5.47 7.68
CA ASP A 41 -0.87 5.76 8.84
C ASP A 41 -1.50 5.26 10.15
N SER A 42 -2.84 5.26 10.24
CA SER A 42 -3.58 4.77 11.41
C SER A 42 -3.34 3.28 11.69
N ASN A 43 -3.07 2.49 10.65
CA ASN A 43 -2.81 1.06 10.76
C ASN A 43 -1.31 0.79 10.89
N GLU A 44 -0.88 0.36 12.08
CA GLU A 44 0.53 0.07 12.35
C GLU A 44 1.05 -1.18 11.63
N ASP A 45 0.16 -2.07 11.18
CA ASP A 45 0.52 -3.34 10.54
C ASP A 45 0.84 -3.18 9.04
N VAL A 46 0.50 -2.02 8.45
CA VAL A 46 0.88 -1.62 7.09
C VAL A 46 2.36 -1.23 7.03
N TYR A 47 3.09 -1.76 6.06
CA TYR A 47 4.48 -1.41 5.78
C TYR A 47 4.58 -0.39 4.65
N SER A 48 3.83 -0.61 3.57
CA SER A 48 3.73 0.28 2.41
C SER A 48 2.32 0.23 1.82
N GLY A 49 1.95 1.23 1.03
CA GLY A 49 0.63 1.28 0.41
C GLY A 49 0.56 2.24 -0.77
N THR A 50 -0.18 1.84 -1.78
CA THR A 50 -0.43 2.55 -3.03
C THR A 50 -1.93 2.77 -3.17
N ALA A 51 -2.35 3.98 -3.51
CA ALA A 51 -3.77 4.31 -3.68
C ALA A 51 -4.01 5.02 -5.01
N ILE A 52 -4.74 4.39 -5.91
CA ILE A 52 -4.99 4.88 -7.25
C ILE A 52 -6.47 5.27 -7.36
N PHE A 53 -6.71 6.54 -7.60
CA PHE A 53 -8.03 7.05 -7.93
C PHE A 53 -8.20 7.14 -9.45
N VAL A 54 -9.28 6.55 -9.97
CA VAL A 54 -9.66 6.68 -11.38
C VAL A 54 -11.18 6.71 -11.50
N ASP A 55 -11.72 7.68 -12.23
CA ASP A 55 -13.17 7.93 -12.36
C ASP A 55 -13.84 8.00 -10.97
N GLN A 56 -14.71 7.05 -10.64
CA GLN A 56 -15.37 6.89 -9.33
C GLN A 56 -14.88 5.64 -8.59
N GLN A 57 -13.64 5.21 -8.86
CA GLN A 57 -13.03 4.04 -8.26
C GLN A 57 -11.79 4.44 -7.46
N LEU A 58 -11.64 3.80 -6.29
CA LEU A 58 -10.44 3.88 -5.47
C LEU A 58 -9.88 2.47 -5.31
N LEU A 59 -8.69 2.22 -5.86
CA LEU A 59 -7.92 1.00 -5.64
C LEU A 59 -6.84 1.30 -4.60
N VAL A 60 -6.87 0.63 -3.46
CA VAL A 60 -5.83 0.69 -2.43
C VAL A 60 -5.16 -0.67 -2.32
N ALA A 61 -3.88 -0.73 -2.62
CA ALA A 61 -3.09 -1.95 -2.45
C ALA A 61 -2.06 -1.71 -1.34
N VAL A 62 -2.00 -2.59 -0.36
CA VAL A 62 -1.10 -2.45 0.79
C VAL A 62 -0.17 -3.65 0.93
N GLN A 63 1.05 -3.38 1.35
CA GLN A 63 1.99 -4.38 1.81
C GLN A 63 1.95 -4.41 3.33
N ALA A 64 1.52 -5.52 3.92
CA ALA A 64 1.65 -5.75 5.35
C ALA A 64 3.13 -5.96 5.75
N LYS A 65 3.46 -5.73 7.02
CA LYS A 65 4.80 -6.08 7.55
C LYS A 65 5.12 -7.57 7.30
N PRO A 66 6.37 -7.94 6.95
CA PRO A 66 6.73 -9.32 6.57
C PRO A 66 6.36 -10.40 7.59
N TRP A 67 6.38 -10.08 8.88
CA TRP A 67 6.01 -11.02 9.95
C TRP A 67 4.49 -11.12 10.20
N LEU A 68 3.67 -10.40 9.43
CA LEU A 68 2.21 -10.32 9.58
C LEU A 68 1.44 -10.89 8.39
N ASP A 69 2.07 -11.72 7.56
CA ASP A 69 1.41 -12.36 6.40
C ASP A 69 0.12 -13.10 6.79
N TYR A 70 0.05 -13.68 7.98
CA TYR A 70 -1.14 -14.36 8.51
C TYR A 70 -2.30 -13.40 8.86
N LYS A 71 -2.07 -12.09 8.91
CA LYS A 71 -3.07 -11.07 9.23
C LYS A 71 -3.58 -10.30 8.02
N LYS A 72 -3.13 -10.62 6.79
CA LYS A 72 -3.52 -9.87 5.57
C LYS A 72 -5.01 -9.63 5.46
N GLU A 73 -5.82 -10.68 5.62
CA GLU A 73 -7.29 -10.59 5.58
C GLU A 73 -7.86 -9.65 6.66
N LYS A 74 -7.26 -9.62 7.85
CA LYS A 74 -7.68 -8.72 8.93
C LYS A 74 -7.34 -7.27 8.60
N ILE A 75 -6.13 -7.03 8.10
CA ILE A 75 -5.65 -5.71 7.69
C ILE A 75 -6.52 -5.16 6.57
N GLU A 76 -6.81 -6.00 5.57
CA GLU A 76 -7.68 -5.69 4.45
C GLU A 76 -9.08 -5.28 4.93
N LYS A 77 -9.75 -6.13 5.73
CA LYS A 77 -11.08 -5.81 6.27
C LYS A 77 -11.12 -4.53 7.10
N GLU A 78 -10.07 -4.26 7.88
CA GLU A 78 -9.98 -3.06 8.70
C GLU A 78 -9.80 -1.80 7.85
N LEU A 79 -8.92 -1.85 6.86
CA LEU A 79 -8.70 -0.75 5.93
C LEU A 79 -9.91 -0.52 5.02
N THR A 80 -10.55 -1.58 4.49
CA THR A 80 -11.76 -1.46 3.67
C THR A 80 -12.82 -0.64 4.38
N LYS A 81 -13.11 -0.94 5.64
CA LYS A 81 -14.07 -0.16 6.44
C LYS A 81 -13.68 1.30 6.56
N GLN A 82 -12.42 1.58 6.90
CA GLN A 82 -11.96 2.97 7.05
C GLN A 82 -12.02 3.74 5.73
N PHE A 83 -11.67 3.11 4.61
CA PHE A 83 -11.75 3.75 3.30
C PHE A 83 -13.20 3.93 2.83
N GLU A 84 -14.08 2.96 3.02
CA GLU A 84 -15.51 3.10 2.68
C GLU A 84 -16.20 4.20 3.51
N GLU A 85 -15.84 4.35 4.78
CA GLU A 85 -16.37 5.43 5.64
C GLU A 85 -15.87 6.81 5.22
N ARG A 86 -14.62 6.92 4.74
CA ARG A 86 -14.01 8.19 4.33
C ARG A 86 -14.36 8.60 2.90
N PHE A 87 -14.42 7.64 1.98
CA PHE A 87 -14.57 7.86 0.54
C PHE A 87 -15.89 7.27 0.04
N THR A 88 -17.00 7.71 0.62
CA THR A 88 -18.36 7.18 0.35
C THR A 88 -18.83 7.39 -1.11
N GLU A 89 -18.18 8.29 -1.83
CA GLU A 89 -18.44 8.60 -3.24
C GLU A 89 -17.68 7.69 -4.23
N PHE A 90 -16.79 6.83 -3.72
CA PHE A 90 -15.97 5.92 -4.53
C PHE A 90 -16.35 4.46 -4.31
N ASP A 91 -16.27 3.67 -5.38
CA ASP A 91 -16.20 2.21 -5.29
C ASP A 91 -14.79 1.84 -4.81
N VAL A 92 -14.68 1.52 -3.52
CA VAL A 92 -13.41 1.21 -2.86
C VAL A 92 -13.07 -0.28 -3.04
N LEU A 93 -11.84 -0.55 -3.46
CA LEU A 93 -11.23 -1.88 -3.38
C LEU A 93 -9.96 -1.75 -2.56
N VAL A 94 -9.85 -2.54 -1.49
CA VAL A 94 -8.61 -2.63 -0.71
C VAL A 94 -8.10 -4.05 -0.78
N SER A 95 -6.82 -4.21 -1.11
CA SER A 95 -6.17 -5.52 -1.11
C SER A 95 -4.85 -5.50 -0.38
N ALA A 96 -4.62 -6.51 0.47
CA ALA A 96 -3.34 -6.79 1.10
C ALA A 96 -2.50 -7.84 0.33
N ASP A 97 -2.94 -8.23 -0.86
CA ASP A 97 -2.23 -9.18 -1.71
C ASP A 97 -0.99 -8.56 -2.37
N TYR A 98 0.10 -9.33 -2.39
CA TYR A 98 1.40 -8.84 -2.87
C TYR A 98 1.43 -8.64 -4.39
N LYS A 99 0.71 -9.47 -5.15
CA LYS A 99 0.61 -9.35 -6.61
C LYS A 99 -0.18 -8.08 -6.96
N LEU A 100 -1.31 -7.84 -6.30
CA LEU A 100 -2.08 -6.60 -6.49
C LEU A 100 -1.27 -5.36 -6.12
N PHE A 101 -0.52 -5.39 -5.01
CA PHE A 101 0.40 -4.32 -4.63
C PHE A 101 1.45 -4.05 -5.72
N TRP A 102 2.08 -5.09 -6.27
CA TRP A 102 3.08 -4.91 -7.31
C TRP A 102 2.49 -4.39 -8.63
N GLU A 103 1.32 -4.90 -9.03
CA GLU A 103 0.62 -4.43 -10.22
C GLU A 103 0.18 -2.97 -10.07
N ALA A 104 -0.38 -2.58 -8.91
CA ALA A 104 -0.74 -1.20 -8.62
C ALA A 104 0.47 -0.26 -8.67
N ASN A 105 1.60 -0.62 -8.06
CA ASN A 105 2.83 0.18 -8.15
C ASN A 105 3.31 0.36 -9.59
N LYS A 106 3.21 -0.68 -10.42
CA LYS A 106 3.57 -0.58 -11.84
C LYS A 106 2.66 0.38 -12.62
N LEU A 107 1.39 0.53 -12.21
CA LEU A 107 0.47 1.50 -12.82
C LEU A 107 0.88 2.94 -12.56
N MET A 108 1.62 3.21 -11.48
CA MET A 108 2.07 4.57 -11.16
C MET A 108 3.09 5.11 -12.18
N GLU A 109 3.82 4.23 -12.87
CA GLU A 109 4.75 4.62 -13.94
C GLU A 109 4.04 4.89 -15.27
N GLU A 110 2.75 4.51 -15.39
CA GLU A 110 1.96 4.70 -16.60
C GLU A 110 1.44 6.14 -16.69
N LYS A 111 1.73 6.80 -17.80
CA LYS A 111 1.31 8.20 -18.03
C LYS A 111 -0.05 8.30 -18.71
N ASP A 112 -0.48 7.21 -19.34
CA ASP A 112 -1.74 7.14 -20.07
C ASP A 112 -2.90 6.81 -19.12
N GLN A 113 -3.68 7.83 -18.76
CA GLN A 113 -4.81 7.70 -17.86
C GLN A 113 -5.84 6.67 -18.32
N GLN A 114 -6.05 6.51 -19.63
CA GLN A 114 -6.99 5.52 -20.15
C GLN A 114 -6.49 4.10 -19.86
N LYS A 115 -5.19 3.85 -20.06
CA LYS A 115 -4.58 2.55 -19.71
C LYS A 115 -4.58 2.27 -18.22
N VAL A 116 -4.40 3.30 -17.38
CA VAL A 116 -4.52 3.16 -15.92
C VAL A 116 -5.94 2.72 -15.58
N ASN A 117 -6.96 3.39 -16.12
CA ASN A 117 -8.37 3.04 -15.92
C ASN A 117 -8.69 1.60 -16.31
N ASP A 118 -8.32 1.20 -17.54
CA ASP A 118 -8.60 -0.13 -18.06
C ASP A 118 -7.94 -1.22 -17.20
N LYS A 119 -6.72 -0.97 -16.72
CA LYS A 119 -6.01 -1.91 -15.84
C LYS A 119 -6.58 -1.94 -14.42
N VAL A 120 -6.97 -0.80 -13.83
CA VAL A 120 -7.63 -0.77 -12.51
C VAL A 120 -8.94 -1.55 -12.54
N LYS A 121 -9.76 -1.35 -13.58
CA LYS A 121 -11.01 -2.11 -13.77
C LYS A 121 -10.74 -3.61 -13.85
N LYS A 122 -9.74 -4.01 -14.66
CA LYS A 122 -9.35 -5.41 -14.77
C LYS A 122 -8.86 -6.01 -13.45
N LEU A 123 -8.05 -5.27 -12.68
CA LEU A 123 -7.59 -5.70 -11.37
C LEU A 123 -8.75 -5.95 -10.40
N LYS A 124 -9.75 -5.05 -10.40
CA LYS A 124 -10.99 -5.21 -9.62
C LYS A 124 -11.80 -6.44 -10.03
N GLU A 125 -11.92 -6.69 -11.31
CA GLU A 125 -12.63 -7.87 -11.82
C GLU A 125 -11.95 -9.16 -11.38
N LEU A 126 -10.61 -9.23 -11.49
CA LEU A 126 -9.83 -10.40 -11.08
C LEU A 126 -9.98 -10.72 -9.60
N GLU A 127 -9.93 -9.72 -8.72
CA GLU A 127 -10.09 -9.94 -7.28
C GLU A 127 -11.48 -10.49 -6.93
N LYS A 128 -12.52 -10.00 -7.60
CA LYS A 128 -13.91 -10.45 -7.41
C LYS A 128 -14.16 -11.87 -7.93
N GLU A 129 -13.34 -12.38 -8.84
CA GLU A 129 -13.44 -13.75 -9.36
C GLU A 129 -12.71 -14.77 -8.48
N GLU A 130 -11.67 -14.35 -7.76
CA GLU A 130 -10.90 -15.22 -6.86
C GLU A 130 -11.53 -15.35 -5.45
N THR A 131 -12.56 -14.56 -5.13
CA THR A 131 -13.33 -14.59 -3.87
C THR A 131 -14.70 -15.26 -4.02
#